data_AF-A0A972QRW9-F1
#
_entry.id   AF-A0A972QRW9-F1
#
_cell.length_a   1.000
_cell.length_b   1.000
_cell.length_c   1.000
_cell.angle_alpha   90.00
_cell.angle_beta   90.00
_cell.angle_gamma   90.00
#
_symmetry.space_group_name_H-M   'P 1'
#
loop_
_entity.id
_entity.type
_entity.pdbx_description
1 polymer ?
#
loop_
_entity_poly.entity_id
_entity_poly.type
_entity_poly.pdbx_seq_one_letter_code
_entity_poly.pdbx_strand_id
1 'polypeptide(L)'
;MPLSQKSMRLQAMNWLFAAIRFWLLQDRAQASDFPNGNDSNWNIVGQMAYFHNLEPVLYWIVSNNNSMGDIPDWLKQTWEKAYFENFLINEEYFGALKAFLDESAMRGIPVIVLKGPALIGRIYKDPGLRTMSDLDILCSPGDLPQLVNIALDMGYRAFDPGDEAIFSHHVALLRRGSRGPDNMKDNDFEVILELHFMPYEAIRDHQGFMQSAWRGKKWIKINGLGCHVLSLEMELVFNVAQLVQHQFDVSLTHYLDIMGLLIFCKQEFDWDELDSLLKDTGLEQELMQTVRFLSRVMG
;
A
#
# COMPACT_ATOMS: atom_id res chain seq x y z
N MET A 1 -11.74 -19.60 32.58
CA MET A 1 -11.24 -20.55 31.55
C MET A 1 -10.35 -19.77 30.61
N PRO A 2 -9.19 -20.31 30.18
CA PRO A 2 -8.36 -19.63 29.18
C PRO A 2 -9.17 -19.44 27.88
N LEU A 3 -9.04 -18.27 27.27
CA LEU A 3 -9.69 -17.97 25.99
C LEU A 3 -9.18 -18.92 24.91
N SER A 4 -10.05 -19.32 23.98
CA SER A 4 -9.63 -20.07 22.81
C SER A 4 -8.70 -19.22 21.94
N GLN A 5 -7.78 -19.85 21.19
CA GLN A 5 -6.87 -19.13 20.28
C GLN A 5 -7.62 -18.25 19.27
N LYS A 6 -8.79 -18.71 18.80
CA LYS A 6 -9.68 -17.93 17.92
C LYS A 6 -10.21 -16.68 18.62
N SER A 7 -10.59 -16.79 19.88
CA SER A 7 -11.07 -15.65 20.67
C SER A 7 -9.98 -14.62 20.90
N MET A 8 -8.75 -15.07 21.19
CA MET A 8 -7.61 -14.16 21.40
C MET A 8 -7.21 -13.42 20.11
N ARG A 9 -7.20 -14.11 18.96
CA ARG A 9 -6.95 -13.47 17.65
C ARG A 9 -8.02 -12.44 17.31
N LEU A 10 -9.30 -12.73 17.59
CA LEU A 10 -10.37 -11.77 17.37
C LEU A 10 -10.24 -10.53 18.25
N GLN A 11 -9.86 -10.69 19.52
CA GLN A 11 -9.57 -9.57 20.42
C GLN A 11 -8.40 -8.72 19.94
N ALA A 12 -7.29 -9.36 19.54
CA ALA A 12 -6.15 -8.66 18.97
C ALA A 12 -6.52 -7.91 17.68
N MET A 13 -7.33 -8.50 16.80
CA MET A 13 -7.84 -7.83 15.61
C MET A 13 -8.67 -6.58 15.95
N ASN A 14 -9.61 -6.71 16.89
CA ASN A 14 -10.44 -5.58 17.33
C ASN A 14 -9.58 -4.47 17.94
N TRP A 15 -8.53 -4.82 18.69
CA TRP A 15 -7.58 -3.87 19.22
C TRP A 15 -6.84 -3.13 18.09
N LEU A 16 -6.36 -3.85 17.07
CA LEU A 16 -5.71 -3.25 15.90
C LEU A 16 -6.64 -2.29 15.15
N PHE A 17 -7.90 -2.67 14.90
CA PHE A 17 -8.89 -1.80 14.26
C PHE A 17 -9.15 -0.52 15.07
N ALA A 18 -9.28 -0.65 16.39
CA ALA A 18 -9.46 0.50 17.26
C ALA A 18 -8.22 1.41 17.28
N ALA A 19 -7.01 0.83 17.27
CA ALA A 19 -5.76 1.59 17.22
C ALA A 19 -5.61 2.37 15.90
N ILE A 20 -5.77 1.73 14.73
CA ILE A 20 -5.62 2.42 13.43
C ILE A 20 -6.66 3.52 13.22
N ARG A 21 -7.82 3.43 13.88
CA ARG A 21 -8.83 4.51 13.88
C ARG A 21 -8.26 5.83 14.41
N PHE A 22 -7.31 5.81 15.35
CA PHE A 22 -6.65 7.02 15.83
C PHE A 22 -5.85 7.72 14.75
N TRP A 23 -5.15 6.95 13.92
CA TRP A 23 -4.44 7.53 12.78
C TRP A 23 -5.42 8.11 11.76
N LEU A 24 -6.53 7.42 11.46
CA LEU A 24 -7.54 7.90 10.52
C LEU A 24 -8.30 9.14 11.00
N LEU A 25 -8.58 9.25 12.30
CA LEU A 25 -9.32 10.39 12.86
C LEU A 25 -8.43 11.60 13.17
N GLN A 26 -7.11 11.39 13.27
CA GLN A 26 -6.15 12.40 13.73
C GLN A 26 -6.70 13.12 14.97
N ASP A 27 -6.57 14.44 15.09
CA ASP A 27 -7.01 15.25 16.25
C ASP A 27 -8.51 15.17 16.60
N ARG A 28 -9.32 14.41 15.85
CA ARG A 28 -10.73 14.13 16.17
C ARG A 28 -10.91 12.94 17.11
N ALA A 29 -9.87 12.13 17.33
CA ALA A 29 -9.90 11.02 18.26
C ALA A 29 -9.81 11.53 19.71
N GLN A 30 -10.66 11.02 20.61
CA GLN A 30 -10.53 11.30 22.03
C GLN A 30 -9.61 10.27 22.70
N ALA A 31 -8.85 10.67 23.72
CA ALA A 31 -7.98 9.74 24.46
C ALA A 31 -8.74 8.52 25.03
N SER A 32 -10.03 8.68 25.36
CA SER A 32 -10.92 7.60 25.82
C SER A 32 -11.27 6.56 24.74
N ASP A 33 -11.08 6.89 23.46
CA ASP A 33 -11.37 5.99 22.35
C ASP A 33 -10.26 4.94 22.16
N PHE A 34 -9.10 5.12 22.81
CA PHE A 34 -7.95 4.24 22.61
C PHE A 34 -8.20 2.91 23.31
N PRO A 35 -8.02 1.77 22.62
CA PRO A 35 -8.36 0.48 23.20
C PRO A 35 -7.48 0.17 24.41
N ASN A 36 -8.13 -0.08 25.56
CA ASN A 36 -7.41 -0.51 26.76
C ASN A 36 -6.72 -1.87 26.52
N GLY A 37 -5.49 -1.98 26.99
CA GLY A 37 -4.64 -3.16 26.89
C GLY A 37 -4.93 -4.28 27.89
N ASN A 38 -5.70 -4.01 28.95
CA ASN A 38 -5.83 -4.91 30.11
C ASN A 38 -6.34 -6.32 29.82
N ASP A 39 -7.09 -6.53 28.73
CA ASP A 39 -7.60 -7.84 28.31
C ASP A 39 -6.86 -8.41 27.07
N SER A 40 -5.84 -7.72 26.56
CA SER A 40 -5.16 -8.06 25.31
C SER A 40 -3.95 -8.96 25.52
N ASN A 41 -3.83 -10.01 24.71
CA ASN A 41 -2.60 -10.80 24.63
C ASN A 41 -1.60 -10.09 23.71
N TRP A 42 -0.67 -9.34 24.29
CA TRP A 42 0.30 -8.53 23.55
C TRP A 42 1.19 -9.30 22.57
N ASN A 43 1.47 -10.58 22.84
CA ASN A 43 2.20 -11.42 21.88
C ASN A 43 1.38 -11.66 20.61
N ILE A 44 0.08 -11.88 20.75
CA ILE A 44 -0.82 -12.07 19.59
C ILE A 44 -1.04 -10.75 18.87
N VAL A 45 -1.18 -9.63 19.59
CA VAL A 45 -1.26 -8.29 18.98
C VAL A 45 -0.02 -8.01 18.13
N GLY A 46 1.19 -8.25 18.66
CA GLY A 46 2.44 -8.08 17.91
C GLY A 46 2.50 -8.96 16.66
N GLN A 47 2.17 -10.26 16.76
CA GLN A 47 2.13 -11.16 15.61
C GLN A 47 1.14 -10.70 14.52
N MET A 48 -0.02 -10.20 14.93
CA MET A 48 -1.04 -9.72 14.00
C MET A 48 -0.67 -8.36 13.40
N ALA A 49 -0.04 -7.47 14.17
CA ALA A 49 0.51 -6.21 13.66
C ALA A 49 1.54 -6.46 12.57
N TYR A 50 2.47 -7.40 12.80
CA TYR A 50 3.46 -7.85 11.82
C TYR A 50 2.78 -8.45 10.57
N PHE A 51 1.90 -9.45 10.75
CA PHE A 51 1.21 -10.11 9.65
C PHE A 51 0.39 -9.16 8.77
N HIS A 52 -0.17 -8.11 9.39
CA HIS A 52 -0.97 -7.12 8.68
C HIS A 52 -0.20 -5.87 8.27
N ASN A 53 1.13 -5.83 8.41
CA ASN A 53 2.00 -4.70 8.05
C ASN A 53 1.60 -3.37 8.71
N LEU A 54 1.18 -3.41 9.98
CA LEU A 54 0.71 -2.25 10.73
C LEU A 54 1.75 -1.68 11.70
N GLU A 55 2.87 -2.37 11.93
CA GLU A 55 3.87 -1.99 12.94
C GLU A 55 4.36 -0.55 12.79
N PRO A 56 4.72 -0.04 11.58
CA PRO A 56 5.19 1.34 11.47
C PRO A 56 4.11 2.38 11.79
N VAL A 57 2.87 2.14 11.38
CA VAL A 57 1.72 3.01 11.72
C VAL A 57 1.45 2.98 13.23
N LEU A 58 1.54 1.80 13.85
CA LEU A 58 1.36 1.65 15.30
C LEU A 58 2.45 2.37 16.09
N TYR A 59 3.70 2.37 15.62
CA TYR A 59 4.76 3.19 16.21
C TYR A 59 4.41 4.68 16.18
N TRP A 60 3.97 5.18 15.02
CA TRP A 60 3.58 6.59 14.88
C TRP A 60 2.41 6.93 15.81
N ILE A 61 1.41 6.05 15.88
CA ILE A 61 0.25 6.20 16.76
C ILE A 61 0.70 6.33 18.22
N VAL A 62 1.52 5.41 18.71
CA VAL A 62 2.00 5.42 20.11
C VAL A 62 2.94 6.59 20.40
N SER A 63 3.82 6.95 19.46
CA SER A 63 4.82 8.01 19.67
C SER A 63 4.21 9.41 19.68
N ASN A 64 3.11 9.62 18.95
CA ASN A 64 2.43 10.91 18.90
C ASN A 64 1.34 11.07 19.97
N ASN A 65 1.07 10.04 20.77
CA ASN A 65 -0.01 10.05 21.75
C ASN A 65 0.47 9.56 23.13
N ASN A 66 0.78 10.51 24.00
CA ASN A 66 1.37 10.30 25.34
C ASN A 66 0.54 9.44 26.33
N SER A 67 -0.65 8.98 25.96
CA SER A 67 -1.61 8.31 26.87
C SER A 67 -2.15 6.99 26.35
N MET A 68 -1.41 6.29 25.49
CA MET A 68 -1.88 5.06 24.83
C MET A 68 -1.57 3.78 25.61
N GLY A 69 -2.43 3.48 26.58
CA GLY A 69 -2.61 2.15 27.18
C GLY A 69 -1.39 1.48 27.83
N ASP A 70 -1.61 0.30 28.40
CA ASP A 70 -0.56 -0.54 29.02
C ASP A 70 0.21 -1.36 27.97
N ILE A 71 0.62 -0.72 26.86
CA ILE A 71 1.42 -1.37 25.80
C ILE A 71 2.82 -1.65 26.37
N PRO A 72 3.31 -2.91 26.35
CA PRO A 72 4.62 -3.24 26.88
C PRO A 72 5.75 -2.56 26.11
N ASP A 73 6.80 -2.14 26.81
CA ASP A 73 7.93 -1.42 26.20
C ASP A 73 8.64 -2.23 25.12
N TRP A 74 8.72 -3.56 25.26
CA TRP A 74 9.30 -4.43 24.24
C TRP A 74 8.53 -4.32 22.91
N LEU A 75 7.21 -4.17 22.95
CA LEU A 75 6.38 -4.08 21.74
C LEU A 75 6.52 -2.70 21.09
N LYS A 76 6.61 -1.63 21.91
CA LYS A 76 6.92 -0.28 21.43
C LYS A 76 8.27 -0.24 20.71
N GLN A 77 9.31 -0.86 21.29
CA GLN A 77 10.64 -0.98 20.69
C GLN A 77 10.62 -1.79 19.39
N THR A 78 9.83 -2.89 19.33
CA THR A 78 9.64 -3.65 18.09
C THR A 78 9.05 -2.78 16.98
N TRP A 79 8.00 -2.02 17.28
CA TRP A 79 7.37 -1.15 16.28
C TRP A 79 8.25 0.03 15.88
N GLU A 80 8.99 0.61 16.81
CA GLU A 80 10.00 1.63 16.53
C GLU A 80 11.05 1.13 15.54
N LYS A 81 11.59 -0.06 15.81
CA LYS A 81 12.54 -0.70 14.90
C LYS A 81 11.91 -0.91 13.51
N ALA A 82 10.70 -1.46 13.45
CA ALA A 82 9.99 -1.68 12.18
C ALA A 82 9.79 -0.39 11.39
N TYR A 83 9.47 0.73 12.05
CA TYR A 83 9.35 2.04 11.40
C TYR A 83 10.67 2.50 10.77
N PHE A 84 11.77 2.50 11.53
CA PHE A 84 13.06 2.99 11.02
C PHE A 84 13.65 2.07 9.95
N GLU A 85 13.47 0.75 10.07
CA GLU A 85 13.83 -0.19 9.01
C GLU A 85 13.02 0.08 7.74
N ASN A 86 11.70 0.25 7.87
CA ASN A 86 10.83 0.53 6.73
C ASN A 86 11.17 1.87 6.07
N PHE A 87 11.50 2.90 6.85
CA PHE A 87 11.97 4.18 6.32
C PHE A 87 13.19 4.00 5.42
N LEU A 88 14.19 3.24 5.87
CA LEU A 88 15.41 2.99 5.10
C LEU A 88 15.17 2.16 3.84
N ILE A 89 14.30 1.15 3.93
CA ILE A 89 13.89 0.33 2.77
C ILE A 89 13.18 1.21 1.74
N ASN A 90 12.28 2.08 2.19
CA ASN A 90 11.55 2.97 1.30
C ASN A 90 12.46 4.02 0.65
N GLU A 91 13.51 4.50 1.33
CA GLU A 91 14.52 5.35 0.70
C GLU A 91 15.24 4.63 -0.46
N GLU A 92 15.56 3.33 -0.31
CA GLU A 92 16.13 2.52 -1.41
C GLU A 92 15.14 2.39 -2.57
N TYR A 93 13.86 2.15 -2.28
CA TYR A 93 12.79 2.13 -3.29
C TYR A 93 12.62 3.47 -3.99
N PHE A 94 12.63 4.59 -3.28
CA PHE A 94 12.54 5.92 -3.87
C PHE A 94 13.76 6.27 -4.73
N GLY A 95 14.95 5.84 -4.32
CA GLY A 95 16.17 5.97 -5.13
C GLY A 95 16.07 5.17 -6.43
N ALA A 96 15.60 3.93 -6.36
CA ALA A 96 15.37 3.08 -7.53
C ALA A 96 14.30 3.64 -8.46
N LEU A 97 13.17 4.10 -7.90
CA LEU A 97 12.08 4.73 -8.62
C LEU A 97 12.58 5.98 -9.36
N LYS A 98 13.31 6.86 -8.67
CA LYS A 98 13.87 8.07 -9.29
C LYS A 98 14.75 7.72 -10.49
N ALA A 99 15.69 6.78 -10.31
CA ALA A 99 16.58 6.36 -11.39
C ALA A 99 15.80 5.82 -12.60
N PHE A 100 14.76 5.01 -12.35
CA PHE A 100 13.93 4.45 -13.41
C PHE A 100 13.12 5.52 -14.15
N LEU A 101 12.52 6.45 -13.42
CA LEU A 101 11.78 7.58 -14.00
C LEU A 101 12.69 8.49 -14.84
N ASP A 102 13.91 8.78 -14.37
CA ASP A 102 14.87 9.59 -15.10
C ASP A 102 15.28 8.92 -16.44
N GLU A 103 15.60 7.62 -16.42
CA GLU A 103 15.95 6.85 -17.62
C GLU A 103 14.79 6.73 -18.63
N SER A 104 13.58 6.55 -18.12
CA SER A 104 12.35 6.52 -18.90
C SER A 104 12.07 7.88 -19.56
N ALA A 105 12.21 8.97 -18.80
CA ALA A 105 12.04 10.34 -19.29
C ALA A 105 13.08 10.73 -20.35
N MET A 106 14.35 10.32 -20.17
CA MET A 106 15.41 10.56 -21.16
C MET A 106 15.12 9.89 -22.51
N ARG A 107 14.39 8.77 -22.52
CA ARG A 107 13.95 8.07 -23.74
C ARG A 107 12.57 8.54 -24.23
N GLY A 108 11.96 9.51 -23.55
CA GLY A 108 10.65 10.05 -23.91
C GLY A 108 9.49 9.09 -23.69
N ILE A 109 9.66 8.09 -22.81
CA ILE A 109 8.64 7.08 -22.54
C ILE A 109 7.86 7.51 -21.29
N PRO A 110 6.53 7.74 -21.39
CA PRO A 110 5.73 8.12 -20.23
C PRO A 110 5.36 6.88 -19.40
N VAL A 111 5.35 7.06 -18.08
CA VAL A 111 4.88 6.06 -17.11
C VAL A 111 3.98 6.69 -16.06
N ILE A 112 3.18 5.88 -15.36
CA ILE A 112 2.36 6.31 -14.21
C ILE A 112 2.75 5.46 -13.01
N VAL A 113 3.13 6.11 -11.91
CA VAL A 113 3.45 5.47 -10.64
C VAL A 113 2.16 5.12 -9.91
N LEU A 114 2.07 3.89 -9.41
CA LEU A 114 0.88 3.36 -8.73
C LEU A 114 1.16 3.12 -7.25
N LYS A 115 0.09 2.88 -6.47
CA LYS A 115 0.12 2.31 -5.11
C LYS A 115 1.16 2.94 -4.18
N GLY A 116 2.10 2.14 -3.65
CA GLY A 116 2.94 2.45 -2.50
C GLY A 116 3.51 3.87 -2.53
N PRO A 117 4.29 4.26 -3.55
CA PRO A 117 4.78 5.63 -3.68
C PRO A 117 3.65 6.67 -3.75
N ALA A 118 2.63 6.44 -4.58
CA ALA A 118 1.51 7.37 -4.76
C ALA A 118 0.72 7.57 -3.45
N LEU A 119 0.45 6.50 -2.70
CA LEU A 119 -0.23 6.47 -1.42
C LEU A 119 0.63 7.11 -0.32
N ILE A 120 1.95 6.89 -0.30
CA ILE A 120 2.86 7.63 0.59
C ILE A 120 2.72 9.14 0.30
N GLY A 121 2.75 9.53 -0.98
CA GLY A 121 2.61 10.91 -1.40
C GLY A 121 1.24 11.53 -1.08
N ARG A 122 0.16 10.74 -1.09
CA ARG A 122 -1.22 11.21 -0.90
C ARG A 122 -1.68 11.18 0.55
N ILE A 123 -1.56 10.04 1.22
CA ILE A 123 -2.25 9.77 2.49
C ILE A 123 -1.30 9.61 3.68
N TYR A 124 -0.11 9.00 3.52
CA TYR A 124 0.79 8.80 4.66
C TYR A 124 1.67 10.00 4.95
N LYS A 125 2.16 10.70 3.91
CA LYS A 125 3.08 11.87 3.99
C LYS A 125 4.41 11.63 4.72
N ASP A 126 4.65 10.40 5.17
CA ASP A 126 5.87 9.93 5.81
C ASP A 126 6.21 8.56 5.22
N PRO A 127 7.38 8.41 4.57
CA PRO A 127 7.79 7.15 3.97
C PRO A 127 8.01 6.04 5.00
N GLY A 128 8.22 6.34 6.29
CA GLY A 128 8.36 5.33 7.32
C GLY A 128 7.06 4.57 7.62
N LEU A 129 5.88 5.12 7.29
CA LEU A 129 4.59 4.57 7.74
C LEU A 129 4.02 3.43 6.87
N ARG A 130 4.27 3.45 5.57
CA ARG A 130 3.69 2.46 4.65
C ARG A 130 4.77 1.50 4.17
N THR A 131 4.64 0.21 4.50
CA THR A 131 5.54 -0.82 3.97
C THR A 131 5.32 -1.02 2.48
N MET A 132 6.40 -1.11 1.69
CA MET A 132 6.35 -1.45 0.27
C MET A 132 7.13 -2.74 -0.01
N SER A 133 6.59 -3.58 -0.89
CA SER A 133 7.23 -4.81 -1.37
C SER A 133 7.79 -4.69 -2.79
N ASP A 134 7.35 -3.66 -3.51
CA ASP A 134 7.56 -3.49 -4.95
C ASP A 134 7.33 -2.03 -5.37
N LEU A 135 7.74 -1.73 -6.59
CA LEU A 135 7.40 -0.51 -7.32
C LEU A 135 6.45 -0.86 -8.46
N ASP A 136 5.17 -0.57 -8.27
CA ASP A 136 4.17 -0.70 -9.32
C ASP A 136 4.21 0.50 -10.29
N ILE A 137 4.42 0.23 -11.57
CA ILE A 137 4.43 1.23 -12.65
C ILE A 137 3.47 0.81 -13.77
N LEU A 138 2.51 1.67 -14.10
CA LEU A 138 1.68 1.51 -15.29
C LEU A 138 2.39 2.06 -16.53
N CYS A 139 2.37 1.27 -17.59
CA CYS A 139 2.91 1.61 -18.91
C CYS A 139 1.96 1.20 -20.03
N SER A 140 2.15 1.81 -21.21
CA SER A 140 1.40 1.39 -22.40
C SER A 140 1.94 0.03 -22.88
N PRO A 141 1.10 -0.90 -23.37
CA PRO A 141 1.57 -2.17 -23.92
C PRO A 141 2.64 -2.03 -25.01
N GLY A 142 2.57 -0.98 -25.83
CA GLY A 142 3.55 -0.70 -26.87
C GLY A 142 4.92 -0.26 -26.36
N ASP A 143 4.99 0.33 -25.16
CA ASP A 143 6.22 0.83 -24.54
C ASP A 143 6.89 -0.22 -23.65
N LEU A 144 6.15 -1.26 -23.23
CA LEU A 144 6.62 -2.31 -22.32
C LEU A 144 7.97 -2.91 -22.74
N PRO A 145 8.22 -3.31 -24.01
CA PRO A 145 9.51 -3.88 -24.39
C PRO A 145 10.69 -2.92 -24.15
N GLN A 146 10.48 -1.62 -24.35
CA GLN A 146 11.53 -0.62 -24.13
C GLN A 146 11.76 -0.37 -22.65
N LEU A 147 10.70 -0.33 -21.83
CA LEU A 147 10.81 -0.19 -20.38
C LEU A 147 11.48 -1.41 -19.72
N VAL A 148 11.21 -2.61 -20.21
CA VAL A 148 11.92 -3.82 -19.79
C VAL A 148 13.42 -3.68 -20.12
N ASN A 149 13.78 -3.26 -21.35
CA ASN A 149 15.18 -3.05 -21.70
C ASN A 149 15.86 -1.97 -20.84
N ILE A 150 15.17 -0.87 -20.53
CA ILE A 150 15.67 0.15 -19.60
C ILE A 150 15.98 -0.48 -18.24
N ALA A 151 15.06 -1.27 -17.68
CA ALA A 151 15.29 -1.93 -16.40
C ALA A 151 16.48 -2.91 -16.47
N LEU A 152 16.60 -3.70 -17.55
CA LEU A 152 17.73 -4.61 -17.75
C LEU A 152 19.07 -3.86 -17.83
N ASP A 153 19.13 -2.74 -18.56
CA ASP A 153 20.31 -1.85 -18.63
C ASP A 153 20.68 -1.27 -17.25
N MET A 154 19.68 -1.05 -16.40
CA MET A 154 19.86 -0.61 -15.01
C MET A 154 20.24 -1.74 -14.03
N GLY A 155 20.49 -2.95 -14.54
CA GLY A 155 20.92 -4.11 -13.77
C GLY A 155 19.78 -4.90 -13.14
N TYR A 156 18.53 -4.68 -13.55
CA TYR A 156 17.44 -5.58 -13.19
C TYR A 156 17.54 -6.89 -13.99
N ARG A 157 16.97 -7.96 -13.44
CA ARG A 157 16.75 -9.24 -14.11
C ARG A 157 15.25 -9.51 -14.17
N ALA A 158 14.79 -10.10 -15.28
CA ALA A 158 13.42 -10.58 -15.35
C ALA A 158 13.18 -11.65 -14.28
N PHE A 159 12.05 -11.53 -13.58
CA PHE A 159 11.56 -12.61 -12.74
C PHE A 159 10.99 -13.70 -13.67
N ASP A 160 11.46 -14.93 -13.52
CA ASP A 160 10.94 -16.09 -14.24
C ASP A 160 10.07 -16.91 -13.28
N PRO A 161 8.73 -16.83 -13.39
CA PRO A 161 7.82 -17.58 -12.53
C PRO A 161 7.72 -19.07 -12.90
N GLY A 162 8.36 -19.53 -13.98
CA GLY A 162 8.21 -20.90 -14.49
C GLY A 162 6.86 -21.16 -15.17
N ASP A 163 6.39 -22.42 -15.13
CA ASP A 163 5.19 -22.89 -15.87
C ASP A 163 3.83 -22.42 -15.31
N GLU A 164 3.81 -21.62 -14.24
CA GLU A 164 2.58 -21.05 -13.64
C GLU A 164 2.17 -19.74 -14.32
N ALA A 165 1.96 -19.75 -15.63
CA ALA A 165 1.50 -18.58 -16.37
C ALA A 165 0.04 -18.73 -16.79
N ILE A 166 -0.90 -18.28 -15.95
CA ILE A 166 -2.26 -18.03 -16.41
C ILE A 166 -2.70 -16.65 -15.89
N PHE A 167 -2.53 -15.65 -16.78
CA PHE A 167 -2.92 -14.23 -16.68
C PHE A 167 -1.96 -13.30 -15.90
N SER A 168 -0.81 -12.94 -16.49
CA SER A 168 0.03 -11.85 -15.97
C SER A 168 -0.39 -10.51 -16.56
N HIS A 169 -0.73 -9.55 -15.70
CA HIS A 169 -1.05 -8.16 -16.05
C HIS A 169 0.18 -7.24 -15.97
N HIS A 170 1.32 -7.79 -15.51
CA HIS A 170 2.58 -7.08 -15.37
C HIS A 170 3.80 -7.95 -15.73
N VAL A 171 4.98 -7.31 -15.80
CA VAL A 171 6.29 -7.98 -15.82
C VAL A 171 7.04 -7.57 -14.56
N ALA A 172 7.44 -8.55 -13.74
CA ALA A 172 8.23 -8.32 -12.55
C ALA A 172 9.73 -8.41 -12.87
N LEU A 173 10.49 -7.44 -12.35
CA LEU A 173 11.92 -7.28 -12.55
C LEU A 173 12.58 -7.08 -11.18
N LEU A 174 13.67 -7.79 -10.94
CA LEU A 174 14.37 -7.79 -9.66
C LEU A 174 15.74 -7.15 -9.81
N ARG A 175 16.11 -6.26 -8.90
CA ARG A 175 17.48 -5.77 -8.78
C ARG A 175 17.90 -5.86 -7.34
N ARG A 176 19.13 -6.30 -7.10
CA ARG A 176 19.70 -6.30 -5.75
C ARG A 176 19.71 -4.87 -5.18
N GLY A 177 19.14 -4.73 -3.99
CA GLY A 177 19.18 -3.48 -3.24
C GLY A 177 20.43 -3.39 -2.36
N SER A 178 20.75 -2.17 -1.96
CA SER A 178 21.97 -1.84 -1.20
C SER A 178 21.81 -2.11 0.28
N ARG A 179 20.58 -2.02 0.81
CA ARG A 179 20.27 -2.23 2.23
C ARG A 179 18.89 -2.87 2.39
N GLY A 180 18.85 -4.04 3.03
CA GLY A 180 17.61 -4.75 3.37
C GLY A 180 17.21 -4.59 4.85
N PRO A 181 16.11 -5.23 5.27
CA PRO A 181 15.74 -5.35 6.68
C PRO A 181 16.86 -6.03 7.50
N ASP A 182 17.00 -5.70 8.80
CA ASP A 182 18.10 -6.26 9.62
C ASP A 182 18.07 -7.79 9.74
N ASN A 183 16.88 -8.38 9.56
CA ASN A 183 16.69 -9.84 9.65
C ASN A 183 17.06 -10.57 8.35
N MET A 184 17.38 -9.85 7.27
CA MET A 184 17.91 -10.41 6.04
C MET A 184 19.43 -10.35 6.05
N LYS A 185 20.07 -11.40 5.51
CA LYS A 185 21.51 -11.37 5.33
C LYS A 185 21.85 -10.26 4.34
N ASP A 186 22.95 -9.55 4.59
CA ASP A 186 23.57 -8.68 3.62
C ASP A 186 23.64 -9.43 2.29
N ASN A 187 22.94 -8.93 1.25
CA ASN A 187 22.80 -9.43 -0.12
C ASN A 187 21.48 -10.10 -0.52
N ASP A 188 20.55 -10.36 0.39
CA ASP A 188 19.29 -11.04 0.04
C ASP A 188 18.16 -10.07 -0.37
N PHE A 189 18.34 -8.76 -0.18
CA PHE A 189 17.32 -7.77 -0.51
C PHE A 189 17.27 -7.43 -2.00
N GLU A 190 16.07 -7.49 -2.56
CA GLU A 190 15.78 -7.14 -3.94
C GLU A 190 14.74 -6.02 -3.98
N VAL A 191 15.06 -4.98 -4.75
CA VAL A 191 14.09 -4.01 -5.23
C VAL A 191 13.32 -4.67 -6.36
N ILE A 192 12.02 -4.84 -6.15
CA ILE A 192 11.10 -5.38 -7.14
C ILE A 192 10.48 -4.21 -7.91
N LEU A 193 10.52 -4.28 -9.24
CA LEU A 193 9.88 -3.35 -10.16
C LEU A 193 8.84 -4.13 -10.97
N GLU A 194 7.57 -3.74 -10.86
CA GLU A 194 6.49 -4.34 -11.63
C GLU A 194 6.00 -3.37 -12.71
N LEU A 195 6.16 -3.77 -13.98
CA LEU A 195 5.68 -3.02 -15.13
C LEU A 195 4.30 -3.55 -15.54
N HIS A 196 3.25 -2.88 -15.07
CA HIS A 196 1.86 -3.15 -15.39
C HIS A 196 1.54 -2.61 -16.78
N PHE A 197 1.08 -3.47 -17.69
CA PHE A 197 0.68 -3.08 -19.05
C PHE A 197 -0.83 -3.16 -19.26
N MET A 198 -1.55 -3.67 -18.27
CA MET A 198 -3.01 -3.71 -18.20
C MET A 198 -3.44 -3.69 -16.72
N PRO A 199 -4.68 -3.31 -16.39
CA PRO A 199 -5.16 -3.36 -15.02
C PRO A 199 -5.40 -4.80 -14.54
N TYR A 200 -5.76 -4.95 -13.26
CA TYR A 200 -6.18 -6.23 -12.69
C TYR A 200 -7.36 -6.85 -13.44
N GLU A 201 -7.40 -8.18 -13.52
CA GLU A 201 -8.47 -8.95 -14.16
C GLU A 201 -9.86 -8.73 -13.51
N ALA A 202 -9.87 -8.26 -12.25
CA ALA A 202 -11.08 -7.84 -11.57
C ALA A 202 -11.78 -6.63 -12.25
N ILE A 203 -11.09 -5.87 -13.09
CA ILE A 203 -11.64 -4.72 -13.81
C ILE A 203 -12.22 -5.19 -15.15
N ARG A 204 -13.52 -4.95 -15.40
CA ARG A 204 -14.17 -5.48 -16.61
C ARG A 204 -13.78 -4.78 -17.92
N ASP A 205 -13.60 -3.46 -17.88
CA ASP A 205 -13.22 -2.65 -19.05
C ASP A 205 -11.74 -2.23 -18.98
N HIS A 206 -10.84 -3.15 -19.34
CA HIS A 206 -9.40 -2.88 -19.36
C HIS A 206 -9.04 -1.71 -20.29
N GLN A 207 -9.67 -1.63 -21.47
CA GLN A 207 -9.35 -0.61 -22.46
C GLN A 207 -9.80 0.78 -21.99
N GLY A 208 -11.04 0.89 -21.50
CA GLY A 208 -11.58 2.13 -20.96
C GLY A 208 -10.83 2.59 -19.70
N PHE A 209 -10.43 1.66 -18.83
CA PHE A 209 -9.56 1.97 -17.69
C PHE A 209 -8.22 2.56 -18.16
N MET A 210 -7.52 1.90 -19.07
CA MET A 210 -6.22 2.39 -19.56
C MET A 210 -6.37 3.78 -20.24
N GLN A 211 -7.40 3.99 -21.06
CA GLN A 211 -7.66 5.29 -21.66
C GLN A 211 -7.89 6.38 -20.60
N SER A 212 -8.68 6.07 -19.57
CA SER A 212 -8.95 6.99 -18.47
C SER A 212 -7.68 7.29 -17.66
N ALA A 213 -6.84 6.28 -17.40
CA ALA A 213 -5.57 6.43 -16.68
C ALA A 213 -4.65 7.40 -17.40
N TRP A 214 -4.45 7.21 -18.72
CA TRP A 214 -3.57 8.06 -19.50
C TRP A 214 -4.10 9.48 -19.69
N ARG A 215 -5.42 9.63 -19.86
CA ARG A 215 -6.09 10.93 -20.01
C ARG A 215 -6.11 11.71 -18.70
N GLY A 216 -6.36 11.03 -17.58
CA GLY A 216 -6.64 11.63 -16.27
C GLY A 216 -5.45 11.68 -15.30
N LYS A 217 -4.28 11.12 -15.68
CA LYS A 217 -3.09 11.10 -14.83
C LYS A 217 -2.77 12.46 -14.24
N LYS A 218 -2.39 12.48 -12.96
CA LYS A 218 -2.05 13.69 -12.22
C LYS A 218 -0.54 13.75 -12.02
N TRP A 219 0.01 14.95 -12.03
CA TRP A 219 1.40 15.17 -11.63
C TRP A 219 1.43 15.53 -10.14
N ILE A 220 2.18 14.78 -9.34
CA ILE A 220 2.35 15.06 -7.91
C ILE A 220 3.84 15.05 -7.54
N LYS A 221 4.15 15.55 -6.35
CA LYS A 221 5.49 15.49 -5.76
C LYS A 221 5.46 14.56 -4.54
N ILE A 222 6.24 13.48 -4.58
CA ILE A 222 6.33 12.43 -3.57
C ILE A 222 7.75 12.45 -3.02
N ASN A 223 7.94 12.75 -1.73
CA ASN A 223 9.28 12.80 -1.11
C ASN A 223 10.33 13.56 -1.95
N GLY A 224 9.95 14.72 -2.51
CA GLY A 224 10.85 15.48 -3.40
C GLY A 224 10.83 15.10 -4.89
N LEU A 225 10.42 13.87 -5.23
CA LEU A 225 10.35 13.32 -6.58
C LEU A 225 9.06 13.73 -7.28
N GLY A 226 9.14 14.34 -8.47
CA GLY A 226 7.98 14.63 -9.30
C GLY A 226 7.65 13.47 -10.23
N CYS A 227 6.41 13.01 -10.25
CA CYS A 227 5.98 11.93 -11.13
C CYS A 227 4.49 12.02 -11.49
N HIS A 228 4.11 11.29 -12.55
CA HIS A 228 2.71 11.05 -12.87
C HIS A 228 2.15 9.90 -12.04
N VAL A 229 0.92 10.04 -11.55
CA VAL A 229 0.14 9.04 -10.81
C VAL A 229 -1.29 8.97 -11.37
N LEU A 230 -2.06 7.97 -10.98
CA LEU A 230 -3.50 7.92 -11.28
C LEU A 230 -4.23 9.14 -10.69
N SER A 231 -5.41 9.47 -11.24
CA SER A 231 -6.36 10.34 -10.54
C SER A 231 -6.77 9.68 -9.21
N LEU A 232 -7.34 10.48 -8.32
CA LEU A 232 -7.68 9.99 -6.98
C LEU A 232 -8.76 8.91 -7.04
N GLU A 233 -9.74 9.10 -7.92
CA GLU A 233 -10.85 8.21 -8.21
C GLU A 233 -10.34 6.87 -8.75
N MET A 234 -9.41 6.92 -9.71
CA MET A 234 -8.81 5.73 -10.30
C MET A 234 -7.89 4.99 -9.33
N GLU A 235 -7.15 5.70 -8.47
CA GLU A 235 -6.34 5.08 -7.41
C GLU A 235 -7.24 4.28 -6.45
N LEU A 236 -8.39 4.84 -6.03
CA LEU A 236 -9.34 4.13 -5.19
C LEU A 236 -9.89 2.87 -5.88
N VAL A 237 -10.32 2.99 -7.14
CA VAL A 237 -10.81 1.85 -7.94
C VAL A 237 -9.74 0.77 -8.09
N PHE A 238 -8.48 1.17 -8.34
CA PHE A 238 -7.36 0.25 -8.48
C PHE A 238 -7.04 -0.51 -7.19
N ASN A 239 -7.08 0.17 -6.03
CA ASN A 239 -6.90 -0.47 -4.72
C ASN A 239 -8.05 -1.43 -4.38
N VAL A 240 -9.30 -1.11 -4.74
CA VAL A 240 -10.44 -2.04 -4.60
C VAL A 240 -10.27 -3.26 -5.52
N ALA A 241 -9.86 -3.04 -6.77
CA ALA A 241 -9.58 -4.13 -7.72
C ALA A 241 -8.50 -5.09 -7.19
N GLN A 242 -7.47 -4.56 -6.52
CA GLN A 242 -6.45 -5.38 -5.87
C GLN A 242 -7.04 -6.27 -4.77
N LEU A 243 -7.94 -5.75 -3.93
CA LEU A 243 -8.62 -6.59 -2.92
C LEU A 243 -9.33 -7.76 -3.59
N VAL A 244 -10.07 -7.50 -4.67
CA VAL A 244 -10.86 -8.51 -5.38
C VAL A 244 -9.95 -9.53 -6.07
N GLN A 245 -8.87 -9.06 -6.71
CA GLN A 245 -7.87 -9.92 -7.35
C GLN A 245 -7.30 -10.95 -6.38
N HIS A 246 -7.08 -10.55 -5.13
CA HIS A 246 -6.59 -11.42 -4.06
C HIS A 246 -7.71 -12.00 -3.19
N GLN A 247 -8.96 -12.00 -3.67
CA GLN A 247 -10.12 -12.60 -2.98
C GLN A 247 -10.32 -12.09 -1.54
N PHE A 248 -9.99 -10.82 -1.31
CA PHE A 248 -10.00 -10.14 0.00
C PHE A 248 -9.00 -10.70 1.04
N ASP A 249 -8.15 -11.65 0.65
CA ASP A 249 -7.10 -12.23 1.50
C ASP A 249 -5.79 -11.42 1.39
N VAL A 250 -5.83 -10.23 1.99
CA VAL A 250 -4.68 -9.30 2.02
C VAL A 250 -4.47 -8.74 3.43
N SER A 251 -3.30 -8.13 3.64
CA SER A 251 -2.98 -7.44 4.90
C SER A 251 -3.93 -6.25 5.16
N LEU A 252 -4.10 -5.87 6.43
CA LEU A 252 -4.97 -4.73 6.78
C LEU A 252 -4.49 -3.41 6.21
N THR A 253 -3.19 -3.26 5.89
CA THR A 253 -2.65 -2.06 5.23
C THR A 253 -3.39 -1.71 3.94
N HIS A 254 -3.83 -2.69 3.15
CA HIS A 254 -4.58 -2.42 1.92
C HIS A 254 -5.98 -1.84 2.19
N TYR A 255 -6.63 -2.30 3.27
CA TYR A 255 -7.88 -1.70 3.74
C TYR A 255 -7.65 -0.30 4.34
N LEU A 256 -6.50 -0.12 5.01
CA LEU A 256 -6.08 1.18 5.54
C LEU A 256 -5.82 2.19 4.42
N ASP A 257 -5.23 1.76 3.30
CA ASP A 257 -5.00 2.59 2.11
C ASP A 257 -6.33 3.12 1.54
N ILE A 258 -7.32 2.24 1.36
CA ILE A 258 -8.68 2.61 0.90
C ILE A 258 -9.34 3.60 1.87
N MET A 259 -9.18 3.39 3.18
CA MET A 259 -9.74 4.30 4.18
C MET A 259 -9.04 5.64 4.24
N GLY A 260 -7.72 5.64 4.16
CA GLY A 260 -6.92 6.86 4.09
C GLY A 260 -7.34 7.70 2.89
N LEU A 261 -7.55 7.09 1.73
CA LEU A 261 -8.08 7.77 0.55
C LEU A 261 -9.46 8.40 0.84
N LEU A 262 -10.43 7.60 1.27
CA LEU A 262 -11.81 8.04 1.50
C LEU A 262 -11.96 9.10 2.61
N ILE A 263 -11.05 9.10 3.60
CA ILE A 263 -11.11 10.01 4.75
C ILE A 263 -10.26 11.26 4.49
N PHE A 264 -8.98 11.11 4.17
CA PHE A 264 -8.07 12.25 4.05
C PHE A 264 -8.27 13.02 2.75
N CYS A 265 -8.64 12.33 1.67
CA CYS A 265 -8.86 12.95 0.36
C CYS A 265 -10.35 13.18 0.05
N LYS A 266 -11.25 13.07 1.05
CA LYS A 266 -12.71 13.14 0.87
C LYS A 266 -13.19 14.35 0.03
N GLN A 267 -12.59 15.51 0.27
CA GLN A 267 -12.98 16.77 -0.38
C GLN A 267 -12.35 16.95 -1.77
N GLU A 268 -11.38 16.10 -2.13
CA GLU A 268 -10.68 16.15 -3.42
C GLU A 268 -11.33 15.24 -4.47
N PHE A 269 -12.18 14.31 -4.06
CA PHE A 269 -12.88 13.40 -4.97
C PHE A 269 -13.90 14.12 -5.85
N ASP A 270 -13.87 13.81 -7.13
CA ASP A 270 -15.02 13.94 -8.01
C ASP A 270 -15.90 12.67 -7.85
N TRP A 271 -16.99 12.82 -7.09
CA TRP A 271 -17.88 11.71 -6.77
C TRP A 271 -18.69 11.22 -7.97
N ASP A 272 -18.96 12.08 -8.94
CA ASP A 272 -19.67 11.70 -10.16
C ASP A 272 -18.74 10.91 -11.09
N GLU A 273 -17.48 11.32 -11.20
CA GLU A 273 -16.45 10.55 -11.91
C GLU A 273 -16.21 9.19 -11.26
N LEU A 274 -16.10 9.13 -9.93
CA LEU A 274 -15.92 7.88 -9.20
C LEU A 274 -17.10 6.91 -9.42
N ASP A 275 -18.35 7.40 -9.36
CA ASP A 275 -19.54 6.59 -9.62
C ASP A 275 -19.54 6.01 -11.05
N SER A 276 -19.15 6.82 -12.05
CA SER A 276 -18.99 6.33 -13.42
C SER A 276 -17.90 5.26 -13.52
N LEU A 277 -16.72 5.51 -12.93
CA LEU A 277 -15.59 4.57 -12.97
C LEU A 277 -15.95 3.23 -12.31
N LEU A 278 -16.66 3.25 -11.18
CA LEU A 278 -17.08 2.02 -10.51
C LEU A 278 -18.04 1.20 -11.36
N LYS A 279 -18.96 1.85 -12.10
CA LYS A 279 -19.87 1.19 -13.05
C LYS A 279 -19.12 0.55 -14.21
N ASP A 280 -18.22 1.33 -14.82
CA ASP A 280 -17.45 0.90 -15.99
C ASP A 280 -16.50 -0.26 -15.64
N THR A 281 -15.89 -0.21 -14.45
CA THR A 281 -15.01 -1.28 -13.96
C THR A 281 -15.77 -2.47 -13.37
N GLY A 282 -17.02 -2.28 -12.96
CA GLY A 282 -17.86 -3.30 -12.32
C GLY A 282 -17.51 -3.55 -10.85
N LEU A 283 -16.99 -2.54 -10.15
CA LEU A 283 -16.48 -2.63 -8.76
C LEU A 283 -17.35 -1.91 -7.72
N GLU A 284 -18.55 -1.42 -8.10
CA GLU A 284 -19.47 -0.72 -7.21
C GLU A 284 -19.82 -1.52 -5.95
N GLN A 285 -20.13 -2.81 -6.11
CA GLN A 285 -20.56 -3.68 -5.01
C GLN A 285 -19.40 -3.99 -4.08
N GLU A 286 -18.21 -4.17 -4.64
CA GLU A 286 -16.96 -4.52 -3.96
C GLU A 286 -16.49 -3.34 -3.09
N LEU A 287 -16.53 -2.11 -3.61
CA LEU A 287 -16.28 -0.92 -2.81
C LEU A 287 -17.32 -0.79 -1.69
N MET A 288 -18.61 -0.94 -1.99
CA MET A 288 -19.68 -0.82 -1.00
C MET A 288 -19.55 -1.87 0.12
N GLN A 289 -19.20 -3.11 -0.20
CA GLN A 289 -18.96 -4.18 0.77
C GLN A 289 -17.74 -3.86 1.63
N THR A 290 -16.65 -3.39 1.01
CA THR A 290 -15.43 -2.98 1.70
C THR A 290 -15.73 -1.86 2.70
N VAL A 291 -16.42 -0.80 2.28
CA VAL A 291 -16.82 0.31 3.17
C VAL A 291 -17.73 -0.17 4.30
N ARG A 292 -18.75 -1.01 4.02
CA ARG A 292 -19.64 -1.54 5.05
C ARG A 292 -18.91 -2.39 6.08
N PHE A 293 -18.00 -3.24 5.63
CA PHE A 293 -17.15 -4.04 6.52
C PHE A 293 -16.33 -3.12 7.42
N LEU A 294 -15.67 -2.13 6.84
CA LEU A 294 -14.79 -1.20 7.54
C LEU A 294 -15.54 -0.32 8.55
N SER A 295 -16.69 0.24 8.18
CA SER A 295 -17.55 0.97 9.12
C SER A 295 -18.02 0.10 10.28
N ARG A 296 -18.28 -1.20 10.05
CA ARG A 296 -18.69 -2.11 11.13
C ARG A 296 -17.56 -2.39 12.13
N VAL A 297 -16.33 -2.52 11.65
CA VAL A 297 -15.18 -2.93 12.51
C VAL A 297 -14.44 -1.75 13.13
N MET A 298 -14.50 -0.56 12.52
CA MET A 298 -13.82 0.64 13.03
C MET A 298 -14.77 1.63 13.73
N GLY A 299 -16.09 1.48 13.64
CA GLY A 299 -17.07 2.38 14.26
C GLY A 299 -17.21 3.68 13.49
#